data_AF-A0A7S1XG39-F1
#
_entry.id   AF-A0A7S1XG39-F1
#
_cell.length_a   1.000
_cell.length_b   1.000
_cell.length_c   1.000
_cell.angle_alpha   90.00
_cell.angle_beta   90.00
_cell.angle_gamma   90.00
#
_symmetry.space_group_name_H-M   'P 1'
#
loop_
_entity.id
_entity.type
_entity.pdbx_description
1 polymer ?
#
loop_
_entity_poly.entity_id
_entity_poly.type
_entity_poly.pdbx_seq_one_letter_code
_entity_poly.pdbx_strand_id
1 'polypeptide(L)'
;MESLKPLLPSEEWEQVALSRTNRPAVVVTLLGQQLRFASEECPRGSREEEFLVSLSNSLPSEMFRIQSVCEMIIKTPVPLSYSHHAARFVAIWIFTLPLVLTPKCGFAVVPVTTCLGWALYGIKELAATIEQPFDFPLRRKGPKRRGRSERCFSKLHLDDFCSLIDSDLEQFRILHGSRKLVRIEPKLESQSTSEGPSVQVNHPETYIPHDREKHLP
;
A
#
# COMPACT_ATOMS: atom_id res chain seq x y z
N MET A 1 7.87 9.27 -7.67
CA MET A 1 8.60 10.17 -6.73
C MET A 1 8.83 11.54 -7.33
N GLU A 2 9.08 11.67 -8.64
CA GLU A 2 9.13 12.99 -9.32
C GLU A 2 7.79 13.72 -9.33
N SER A 3 6.69 12.97 -9.33
CA SER A 3 5.31 13.49 -9.40
C SER A 3 4.82 14.24 -8.15
N LEU A 4 5.43 14.03 -6.97
CA LEU A 4 5.06 14.76 -5.74
C LEU A 4 5.81 16.09 -5.58
N LYS A 5 6.97 16.25 -6.22
CA LYS A 5 7.79 17.47 -6.14
C LYS A 5 7.04 18.75 -6.55
N PRO A 6 6.12 18.75 -7.54
CA PRO A 6 5.34 19.96 -7.86
C PRO A 6 4.17 20.22 -6.90
N LEU A 7 3.76 19.23 -6.09
CA LEU A 7 2.55 19.32 -5.26
C LEU A 7 2.82 19.76 -3.81
N LEU A 8 4.05 19.61 -3.31
CA LEU A 8 4.42 19.99 -1.94
C LEU A 8 5.36 21.21 -1.90
N PRO A 9 5.23 22.09 -0.89
CA PRO A 9 6.24 23.09 -0.56
C PRO A 9 7.62 22.45 -0.33
N SER A 10 8.70 23.18 -0.65
CA SER A 10 10.07 22.64 -0.59
C SER A 10 10.52 22.20 0.81
N GLU A 11 9.96 22.78 1.87
CA GLU A 11 10.26 22.45 3.28
C GLU A 11 9.62 21.12 3.71
N GLU A 12 8.35 20.89 3.35
CA GLU A 12 7.64 19.64 3.62
C GLU A 12 8.21 18.46 2.82
N TRP A 13 8.74 18.73 1.62
CA TRP A 13 9.41 17.72 0.80
C TRP A 13 10.65 17.13 1.48
N GLU A 14 11.43 17.94 2.21
CA GLU A 14 12.62 17.48 2.92
C GLU A 14 12.25 16.50 4.05
N GLN A 15 11.17 16.77 4.77
CA GLN A 15 10.63 15.89 5.82
C GLN A 15 10.15 14.54 5.24
N VAL A 16 9.47 14.55 4.10
CA VAL A 16 9.02 13.34 3.39
C VAL A 16 10.21 12.56 2.79
N ALA A 17 11.24 13.26 2.30
CA ALA A 17 12.43 12.65 1.73
C ALA A 17 13.32 11.97 2.79
N LEU A 18 13.47 12.59 3.95
CA LEU A 18 14.22 12.06 5.11
C LEU A 18 13.54 10.84 5.72
N SER A 19 12.21 10.79 5.67
CA SER A 19 11.41 9.68 6.19
C SER A 19 11.60 8.41 5.36
N ARG A 20 12.49 7.51 5.81
CA ARG A 20 12.86 6.28 5.08
C ARG A 20 11.80 5.18 5.11
N THR A 21 10.95 5.11 6.13
CA THR A 21 10.15 3.91 6.42
C THR A 21 8.72 3.97 5.90
N ASN A 22 8.02 5.11 6.00
CA ASN A 22 6.62 5.20 5.59
C ASN A 22 6.26 6.60 5.05
N ARG A 23 6.56 6.83 3.78
CA ARG A 23 6.29 8.11 3.10
C ARG A 23 4.81 8.49 2.99
N PRO A 24 3.88 7.60 2.59
CA PRO A 24 2.46 7.98 2.50
C PRO A 24 1.86 8.35 3.86
N ALA A 25 2.30 7.70 4.95
CA ALA A 25 1.87 8.06 6.30
C ALA A 25 2.25 9.51 6.67
N VAL A 26 3.44 9.97 6.26
CA VAL A 26 3.88 11.35 6.50
C VAL A 26 2.99 12.33 5.74
N VAL A 27 2.67 12.05 4.47
CA VAL A 27 1.79 12.92 3.66
C VAL A 27 0.39 13.04 4.29
N VAL A 28 -0.18 11.94 4.77
CA VAL A 28 -1.49 11.96 5.47
C VAL A 28 -1.42 12.76 6.77
N THR A 29 -0.30 12.69 7.49
CA THR A 29 -0.08 13.45 8.72
C THR A 29 0.01 14.96 8.44
N LEU A 30 0.75 15.36 7.41
CA LEU A 30 0.85 16.74 6.96
C LEU A 30 -0.52 17.28 6.53
N LEU A 31 -1.28 16.50 5.75
CA LEU A 31 -2.65 16.88 5.36
C LEU A 31 -3.56 17.08 6.56
N GLY A 32 -3.47 16.21 7.57
CA GLY A 32 -4.20 16.36 8.83
C GLY A 32 -3.82 17.64 9.59
N GLN A 33 -2.54 17.97 9.65
CA GLN A 33 -2.04 19.21 10.27
C GLN A 33 -2.57 20.45 9.54
N GLN A 34 -2.51 20.48 8.22
CA GLN A 34 -3.03 21.59 7.42
C GLN A 34 -4.53 21.80 7.65
N LEU A 35 -5.30 20.71 7.77
CA LEU A 35 -6.74 20.78 8.07
C LEU A 35 -7.04 21.28 9.48
N ARG A 36 -6.17 20.97 10.46
CA ARG A 36 -6.28 21.50 11.84
C ARG A 36 -5.99 23.00 11.88
N PHE A 37 -4.90 23.44 11.24
CA PHE A 37 -4.60 24.87 11.15
C PHE A 37 -5.72 25.64 10.45
N ALA A 38 -6.31 25.09 9.39
CA ALA A 38 -7.47 25.69 8.74
C ALA A 38 -8.71 25.75 9.65
N SER A 39 -8.91 24.78 10.54
CA SER A 39 -10.02 24.80 11.51
C SER A 39 -9.83 25.85 12.61
N GLU A 40 -8.58 26.10 13.04
CA GLU A 40 -8.27 27.08 14.09
C GLU A 40 -8.41 28.54 13.62
N GLU A 41 -8.23 28.78 12.32
CA GLU A 41 -8.41 30.09 11.69
C GLU A 41 -9.90 30.47 11.53
N CYS A 42 -10.81 29.49 11.60
CA CYS A 42 -12.25 29.74 11.50
C CYS A 42 -12.82 30.33 12.80
N PRO A 43 -13.85 31.22 12.71
CA PRO A 43 -14.54 31.71 13.89
C PRO A 43 -15.17 30.57 14.71
N ARG A 44 -14.92 30.58 16.03
CA ARG A 44 -15.46 29.57 16.96
C ARG A 44 -16.99 29.51 16.91
N GLY A 45 -17.53 28.30 16.75
CA GLY A 45 -18.96 28.03 16.64
C GLY A 45 -19.54 28.24 15.23
N SER A 46 -18.71 28.46 14.21
CA SER A 46 -19.15 28.48 12.82
C SER A 46 -19.41 27.07 12.29
N ARG A 47 -20.38 26.94 11.38
CA ARG A 47 -20.66 25.67 10.69
C ARG A 47 -19.44 25.16 9.90
N GLU A 48 -18.58 26.08 9.47
CA GLU A 48 -17.34 25.78 8.75
C GLU A 48 -16.30 25.14 9.69
N GLU A 49 -16.11 25.67 10.90
CA GLU A 49 -15.23 25.06 11.91
C GLU A 49 -15.72 23.65 12.30
N GLU A 50 -17.01 23.48 12.61
CA GLU A 50 -17.56 22.17 12.99
C GLU A 50 -17.35 21.12 11.88
N PHE A 51 -17.54 21.55 10.63
CA PHE A 51 -17.27 20.71 9.47
C PHE A 51 -15.78 20.38 9.32
N LEU A 52 -14.89 21.38 9.43
CA LEU A 52 -13.44 21.18 9.30
C LEU A 52 -12.84 20.33 10.42
N VAL A 53 -13.31 20.49 11.66
CA VAL A 53 -12.91 19.66 12.80
C VAL A 53 -13.37 18.21 12.57
N SER A 54 -14.61 18.02 12.11
CA SER A 54 -15.11 16.70 11.75
C SER A 54 -14.31 16.06 10.61
N LEU A 55 -13.96 16.85 9.58
CA LEU A 55 -13.16 16.43 8.44
C LEU A 55 -11.72 16.09 8.85
N SER A 56 -11.12 16.87 9.76
CA SER A 56 -9.74 16.69 10.23
C SER A 56 -9.57 15.40 11.03
N ASN A 57 -10.63 14.96 11.72
CA ASN A 57 -10.63 13.69 12.44
C ASN A 57 -10.94 12.49 11.53
N SER A 58 -11.81 12.67 10.52
CA SER A 58 -12.29 11.57 9.66
C SER A 58 -11.44 11.29 8.43
N LEU A 59 -10.96 12.30 7.70
CA LEU A 59 -10.20 12.06 6.46
C LEU A 59 -8.86 11.34 6.71
N PRO A 60 -7.98 11.82 7.62
CA PRO A 60 -6.70 11.17 7.82
C PRO A 60 -6.86 9.73 8.32
N SER A 61 -7.85 9.48 9.20
CA SER A 61 -8.10 8.14 9.72
C SER A 61 -8.53 7.17 8.62
N GLU A 62 -9.42 7.57 7.71
CA GLU A 62 -9.80 6.72 6.58
C GLU A 62 -8.64 6.48 5.60
N MET A 63 -7.82 7.50 5.31
CA MET A 63 -6.63 7.32 4.48
C MET A 63 -5.62 6.34 5.11
N PHE A 64 -5.39 6.43 6.43
CA PHE A 64 -4.55 5.48 7.16
C PHE A 64 -5.12 4.07 7.15
N ARG A 65 -6.44 3.91 7.25
CA ARG A 65 -7.10 2.60 7.16
C ARG A 65 -6.86 1.97 5.80
N ILE A 66 -7.07 2.70 4.71
CA ILE A 66 -6.81 2.20 3.35
C ILE A 66 -5.33 1.84 3.19
N GLN A 67 -4.41 2.72 3.63
CA GLN A 67 -2.97 2.45 3.59
C GLN A 67 -2.62 1.16 4.34
N SER A 68 -3.17 0.98 5.55
CA SER A 68 -2.90 -0.19 6.38
C SER A 68 -3.42 -1.49 5.73
N VAL A 69 -4.58 -1.44 5.07
CA VAL A 69 -5.12 -2.56 4.30
C VAL A 69 -4.20 -2.88 3.12
N CYS A 70 -3.74 -1.88 2.37
CA CYS A 70 -2.79 -2.09 1.27
C CYS A 70 -1.47 -2.69 1.75
N GLU A 71 -0.93 -2.20 2.87
CA GLU A 71 0.27 -2.77 3.49
C GLU A 71 0.06 -4.22 3.94
N MET A 72 -1.11 -4.55 4.49
CA MET A 72 -1.46 -5.91 4.87
C MET A 72 -1.48 -6.84 3.64
N ILE A 73 -2.19 -6.45 2.57
CA ILE A 73 -2.26 -7.23 1.32
C ILE A 73 -0.86 -7.50 0.76
N ILE A 74 0.05 -6.52 0.85
CA ILE A 74 1.44 -6.68 0.40
C ILE A 74 2.27 -7.55 1.36
N LYS A 75 2.08 -7.41 2.68
CA LYS A 75 2.88 -8.08 3.73
C LYS A 75 2.41 -9.49 4.04
N THR A 76 1.20 -9.88 3.66
CA THR A 76 0.65 -11.23 3.86
C THR A 76 0.56 -12.00 2.54
N PRO A 77 1.69 -12.25 1.82
CA PRO A 77 1.65 -13.12 0.67
C PRO A 77 1.34 -14.55 1.09
N VAL A 78 0.72 -15.32 0.21
CA VAL A 78 0.51 -16.75 0.44
C VAL A 78 1.89 -17.42 0.57
N PRO A 79 2.11 -18.33 1.52
CA PRO A 79 3.40 -18.99 1.67
C PRO A 79 3.83 -19.67 0.38
N LEU A 80 5.02 -19.35 -0.13
CA LEU A 80 5.54 -19.92 -1.40
C LEU A 80 5.53 -21.46 -1.41
N SER A 81 5.72 -22.07 -0.24
CA SER A 81 5.64 -23.52 -0.08
C SER A 81 4.27 -24.08 -0.54
N TYR A 82 3.17 -23.40 -0.20
CA TYR A 82 1.82 -23.79 -0.61
C TYR A 82 1.68 -23.81 -2.14
N SER A 83 2.09 -22.73 -2.81
CA SER A 83 2.03 -22.61 -4.27
C SER A 83 2.92 -23.66 -4.98
N HIS A 84 4.09 -23.97 -4.42
CA HIS A 84 4.95 -25.04 -4.94
C HIS A 84 4.36 -26.44 -4.73
N HIS A 85 3.78 -26.72 -3.57
CA HIS A 85 3.14 -28.01 -3.29
C HIS A 85 1.92 -28.23 -4.18
N ALA A 86 1.07 -27.22 -4.35
CA ALA A 86 -0.07 -27.28 -5.26
C ALA A 86 0.37 -27.56 -6.70
N ALA A 87 1.43 -26.93 -7.19
CA ALA A 87 1.97 -27.17 -8.53
C ALA A 87 2.48 -28.60 -8.72
N ARG A 88 3.20 -29.14 -7.73
CA ARG A 88 3.68 -30.53 -7.76
C ARG A 88 2.53 -31.53 -7.71
N PHE A 89 1.51 -31.27 -6.89
CA PHE A 89 0.33 -32.13 -6.80
C PHE A 89 -0.44 -32.18 -8.12
N VAL A 90 -0.73 -31.03 -8.74
CA VAL A 90 -1.39 -30.96 -10.06
C VAL A 90 -0.57 -31.68 -11.13
N ALA A 91 0.77 -31.54 -11.12
CA ALA A 91 1.63 -32.26 -12.04
C ALA A 91 1.49 -33.79 -11.89
N ILE A 92 1.61 -34.31 -10.65
CA ILE A 92 1.46 -35.74 -10.36
C ILE A 92 0.06 -36.24 -10.76
N TRP A 93 -0.98 -35.44 -10.52
CA TRP A 93 -2.34 -35.79 -10.89
C TRP A 93 -2.49 -35.93 -12.41
N ILE A 94 -1.98 -34.99 -13.20
CA ILE A 94 -2.01 -35.06 -14.67
C ILE A 94 -1.16 -36.23 -15.19
N PHE A 95 -0.02 -36.54 -14.55
CA PHE A 95 0.84 -37.67 -14.93
C PHE A 95 0.21 -39.04 -14.64
N THR A 96 -0.57 -39.16 -13.57
CA THR A 96 -1.24 -40.42 -13.20
C THR A 96 -2.57 -40.62 -13.93
N LEU A 97 -3.21 -39.53 -14.38
CA LEU A 97 -4.46 -39.55 -15.14
C LEU A 97 -4.46 -40.45 -16.40
N PRO A 98 -3.45 -40.42 -17.30
CA PRO A 98 -3.43 -41.28 -18.47
C PRO A 98 -3.42 -42.78 -18.12
N LEU A 99 -2.75 -43.18 -17.02
CA LEU A 99 -2.71 -44.58 -16.59
C LEU A 99 -4.11 -45.10 -16.23
N VAL A 100 -4.90 -44.26 -15.56
CA VAL A 100 -6.28 -44.58 -15.17
C VAL A 100 -7.24 -44.55 -16.36
N LEU A 101 -7.01 -43.66 -17.32
CA LEU A 101 -7.93 -43.41 -18.43
C LEU A 101 -7.69 -44.33 -19.64
N THR A 102 -6.47 -44.87 -19.79
CA THR A 102 -6.09 -45.84 -20.85
C THR A 102 -7.11 -46.97 -21.05
N PRO A 103 -7.56 -47.70 -20.01
CA PRO A 103 -8.51 -48.80 -20.20
C PRO A 103 -9.93 -48.35 -20.61
N LYS A 104 -10.29 -47.07 -20.45
CA LYS A 104 -11.64 -46.56 -20.75
C LYS A 104 -11.75 -45.86 -22.10
N CYS A 105 -10.71 -45.12 -22.49
CA CYS A 105 -10.77 -44.19 -23.63
C CYS A 105 -9.79 -44.54 -24.76
N GLY A 106 -8.92 -45.55 -24.61
CA GLY A 106 -7.97 -45.95 -25.65
C GLY A 106 -7.13 -44.77 -26.16
N PHE A 107 -7.10 -44.56 -27.48
CA PHE A 107 -6.34 -43.46 -28.10
C PHE A 107 -6.88 -42.05 -27.78
N ALA A 108 -8.15 -41.93 -27.36
CA ALA A 108 -8.72 -40.64 -26.97
C ALA A 108 -8.16 -40.10 -25.64
N VAL A 109 -7.37 -40.89 -24.92
CA VAL A 109 -6.71 -40.45 -23.68
C VAL A 109 -5.76 -39.26 -23.90
N VAL A 110 -5.03 -39.24 -25.02
CA VAL A 110 -4.04 -38.19 -25.31
C VAL A 110 -4.69 -36.79 -25.42
N PRO A 111 -5.74 -36.57 -26.25
CA PRO A 111 -6.39 -35.27 -26.32
C PRO A 111 -7.12 -34.91 -25.01
N VAL A 112 -7.69 -35.89 -24.31
CA VAL A 112 -8.41 -35.65 -23.04
C VAL A 112 -7.45 -35.19 -21.94
N THR A 113 -6.34 -35.91 -21.72
CA THR A 113 -5.33 -35.53 -20.71
C THR A 113 -4.67 -34.20 -21.04
N THR A 114 -4.42 -33.92 -22.32
CA THR A 114 -3.89 -32.64 -22.78
C THR A 114 -4.85 -31.49 -22.50
N CYS A 115 -6.15 -31.68 -22.79
CA CYS A 115 -7.19 -30.68 -22.52
C CYS A 115 -7.33 -30.39 -21.02
N LEU A 116 -7.39 -31.44 -20.19
CA LEU A 116 -7.44 -31.31 -18.72
C LEU A 116 -6.18 -30.63 -18.17
N GLY A 117 -5.01 -31.03 -18.67
CA GLY A 117 -3.74 -30.43 -18.27
C GLY A 117 -3.70 -28.95 -18.61
N TRP A 118 -4.10 -28.57 -19.82
CA TRP A 118 -4.21 -27.17 -20.22
C TRP A 118 -5.15 -26.38 -19.31
N ALA A 119 -6.33 -26.93 -18.98
CA ALA A 119 -7.29 -26.27 -18.10
C ALA A 119 -6.73 -26.08 -16.67
N LEU A 120 -6.15 -27.12 -16.06
CA LEU A 120 -5.65 -27.06 -14.68
C LEU A 120 -4.40 -26.18 -14.55
N TYR A 121 -3.46 -26.27 -15.49
CA TYR A 121 -2.31 -25.38 -15.50
C TYR A 121 -2.70 -23.94 -15.78
N GLY A 122 -3.72 -23.70 -16.62
CA GLY A 122 -4.28 -22.37 -16.85
C GLY A 122 -4.86 -21.76 -15.58
N ILE A 123 -5.65 -22.52 -14.80
CA ILE A 123 -6.18 -22.06 -13.51
C ILE A 123 -5.04 -21.77 -12.51
N LYS A 124 -4.00 -22.61 -12.46
CA LYS A 124 -2.84 -22.40 -11.58
C LYS A 124 -2.10 -21.10 -11.90
N GLU A 125 -1.95 -20.78 -13.18
CA GLU A 125 -1.30 -19.54 -13.62
C GLU A 125 -2.17 -18.30 -13.35
N LEU A 126 -3.48 -18.44 -13.55
CA LEU A 126 -4.45 -17.40 -13.18
C LEU A 126 -4.40 -17.10 -11.67
N ALA A 127 -4.36 -18.13 -10.83
CA ALA A 127 -4.26 -17.99 -9.38
C ALA A 127 -2.98 -17.24 -8.96
N ALA A 128 -1.84 -17.55 -9.58
CA ALA A 128 -0.58 -16.85 -9.33
C ALA A 128 -0.62 -15.37 -9.75
N THR A 129 -1.39 -15.04 -10.79
CA THR A 129 -1.58 -13.65 -11.24
C THR A 129 -2.44 -12.86 -10.25
N ILE A 130 -3.50 -13.48 -9.71
CA ILE A 130 -4.40 -12.85 -8.73
C ILE A 130 -3.70 -12.65 -7.38
N GLU A 131 -2.73 -13.50 -7.03
CA GLU A 131 -1.93 -13.38 -5.80
C GLU A 131 -1.13 -12.05 -5.73
N GLN A 132 -0.89 -11.41 -6.88
CA GLN A 132 -0.04 -10.22 -6.99
C GLN A 132 -0.80 -9.02 -7.59
N PRO A 133 -1.76 -8.41 -6.86
CA PRO A 133 -2.64 -7.37 -7.39
C PRO A 133 -1.92 -6.04 -7.68
N PHE A 134 -0.86 -5.73 -6.92
CA PHE A 134 -0.12 -4.46 -6.97
C PHE A 134 1.27 -4.59 -7.61
N ASP A 135 1.58 -5.70 -8.28
CA ASP A 135 2.94 -5.95 -8.76
C ASP A 135 3.25 -5.10 -10.00
N PHE A 136 3.69 -3.87 -9.72
CA PHE A 136 4.44 -3.03 -10.64
C PHE A 136 5.77 -3.72 -10.96
N PRO A 137 6.40 -3.48 -12.13
CA PRO A 137 7.76 -3.90 -12.40
C PRO A 137 8.74 -3.14 -11.49
N LEU A 138 8.71 -3.40 -10.18
CA LEU A 138 9.74 -3.01 -9.23
C LEU A 138 10.94 -3.91 -9.48
N ARG A 139 11.63 -3.61 -10.57
CA ARG A 139 13.05 -3.86 -10.84
C ARG A 139 13.63 -5.10 -10.15
N ARG A 140 13.04 -6.28 -10.38
CA ARG A 140 13.83 -7.51 -10.40
C ARG A 140 14.86 -7.32 -11.51
N LYS A 141 16.10 -6.93 -11.16
CA LYS A 141 17.27 -7.09 -12.02
C LYS A 141 17.53 -8.60 -12.17
N GLY A 142 16.66 -9.29 -12.89
CA GLY A 142 16.85 -10.64 -13.39
C GLY A 142 16.95 -10.61 -14.91
N PRO A 143 17.68 -11.54 -15.53
CA PRO A 143 17.84 -11.54 -16.98
C PRO A 143 16.46 -11.65 -17.65
N LYS A 144 16.15 -10.69 -18.54
CA LYS A 144 14.94 -10.67 -19.35
C LYS A 144 14.88 -11.96 -20.19
N ARG A 145 14.06 -12.93 -19.77
CA ARG A 145 13.65 -14.02 -20.66
C ARG A 145 12.61 -13.47 -21.62
N ARG A 146 12.94 -13.54 -22.90
CA ARG A 146 12.26 -12.93 -24.03
C ARG A 146 10.96 -13.69 -24.34
N GLY A 147 9.86 -12.96 -24.39
CA GLY A 147 8.72 -13.23 -25.29
C GLY A 147 7.75 -14.32 -24.88
N ARG A 148 6.68 -13.93 -24.18
CA ARG A 148 5.33 -14.41 -24.51
C ARG A 148 4.33 -13.34 -24.08
N SER A 149 3.58 -12.81 -25.05
CA SER A 149 2.46 -11.90 -24.81
C SER A 149 1.31 -12.71 -24.22
N GLU A 150 1.38 -13.00 -22.94
CA GLU A 150 0.23 -13.45 -22.19
C GLU A 150 -0.64 -12.22 -21.94
N ARG A 151 -1.91 -12.33 -22.32
CA ARG A 151 -2.95 -11.37 -21.92
C ARG A 151 -2.98 -11.42 -20.39
N CYS A 152 -2.18 -10.55 -19.79
CA CYS A 152 -2.14 -10.33 -18.36
C CYS A 152 -3.55 -9.87 -18.01
N PHE A 153 -4.29 -10.73 -17.33
CA PHE A 153 -5.53 -10.36 -16.67
C PHE A 153 -5.22 -9.05 -15.94
N SER A 154 -5.93 -7.97 -16.29
CA SER A 154 -5.52 -6.59 -16.03
C SER A 154 -5.02 -6.44 -14.60
N LYS A 155 -3.70 -6.30 -14.44
CA LYS A 155 -3.09 -5.87 -13.18
C LYS A 155 -3.75 -4.55 -12.81
N LEU A 156 -3.99 -4.31 -11.53
CA LEU A 156 -4.69 -3.10 -11.09
C LEU A 156 -3.91 -1.87 -11.60
N HIS A 157 -4.49 -1.15 -12.57
CA HIS A 157 -3.88 0.03 -13.19
C HIS A 157 -3.92 1.21 -12.22
N LEU A 158 -3.05 1.20 -11.22
CA LEU A 158 -2.95 2.30 -10.25
C LEU A 158 -2.63 3.62 -10.96
N ASP A 159 -1.91 3.59 -12.08
CA ASP A 159 -1.61 4.78 -12.88
C ASP A 159 -2.87 5.45 -13.42
N ASP A 160 -3.85 4.67 -13.89
CA ASP A 160 -5.14 5.19 -14.37
C ASP A 160 -5.92 5.83 -13.20
N PHE A 161 -5.98 5.15 -12.05
CA PHE A 161 -6.63 5.70 -10.84
C PHE A 161 -5.93 6.97 -10.33
N CYS A 162 -4.59 7.01 -10.34
CA CYS A 162 -3.84 8.19 -9.94
C CYS A 162 -4.09 9.36 -10.90
N SER A 163 -4.14 9.11 -12.21
CA SER A 163 -4.45 10.15 -13.20
C SER A 163 -5.88 10.68 -13.08
N LEU A 164 -6.82 9.81 -12.69
CA LEU A 164 -8.20 10.20 -12.42
C LEU A 164 -8.29 11.08 -11.18
N ILE A 165 -7.64 10.70 -10.08
CA ILE A 165 -7.58 11.51 -8.85
C ILE A 165 -6.94 12.87 -9.14
N ASP A 166 -5.85 12.91 -9.90
CA ASP A 166 -5.18 14.15 -10.29
C ASP A 166 -6.10 15.06 -11.13
N SER A 167 -6.83 14.47 -12.08
CA SER A 167 -7.82 15.18 -12.90
C SER A 167 -8.99 15.73 -12.06
N ASP A 168 -9.49 14.95 -11.10
CA ASP A 168 -10.55 15.37 -10.19
C ASP A 168 -10.09 16.51 -9.27
N LEU A 169 -8.85 16.44 -8.76
CA LEU A 169 -8.25 17.49 -7.94
C LEU A 169 -8.03 18.79 -8.74
N GLU A 170 -7.54 18.70 -9.98
CA GLU A 170 -7.41 19.86 -10.85
C GLU A 170 -8.76 20.45 -11.22
N GLN A 171 -9.76 19.60 -11.51
CA GLN A 171 -11.12 20.06 -11.77
C GLN A 171 -11.71 20.77 -10.54
N PHE A 172 -11.54 20.21 -9.34
CA PHE A 172 -11.97 20.85 -8.10
C PHE A 172 -11.25 22.19 -7.88
N ARG A 173 -9.95 22.24 -8.14
CA ARG A 173 -9.15 23.47 -8.07
C ARG A 173 -9.63 24.52 -9.06
N ILE A 174 -9.99 24.17 -10.29
CA ILE A 174 -10.52 25.11 -11.29
C ILE A 174 -11.90 25.64 -10.86
N LEU A 175 -12.78 24.77 -10.37
CA LEU A 175 -14.15 25.12 -9.95
C LEU A 175 -14.17 25.98 -8.68
N HIS A 176 -13.26 25.76 -7.74
CA HIS A 176 -13.22 26.45 -6.45
C HIS A 176 -12.08 27.46 -6.30
N GLY A 177 -11.14 27.52 -7.23
CA GLY A 177 -9.91 28.33 -7.19
C GLY A 177 -10.08 29.85 -7.27
N SER A 178 -11.32 30.35 -7.38
CA SER A 178 -11.63 31.78 -7.24
C SER A 178 -11.97 32.21 -5.80
N ARG A 179 -12.14 31.29 -4.85
CA ARG A 179 -12.06 31.64 -3.43
C ARG A 179 -10.61 31.47 -3.02
N LYS A 180 -9.94 32.59 -2.68
CA LYS A 180 -8.60 32.63 -2.09
C LYS A 180 -8.36 31.37 -1.23
N LEU A 181 -7.59 30.41 -1.75
CA LEU A 181 -6.92 29.43 -0.91
C LEU A 181 -6.03 30.27 -0.01
N VAL A 182 -6.46 30.45 1.24
CA VAL A 182 -5.65 31.07 2.28
C VAL A 182 -4.38 30.23 2.34
N ARG A 183 -3.29 30.78 1.81
CA ARG A 183 -1.96 30.22 2.01
C ARG A 183 -1.67 30.39 3.49
N ILE A 184 -1.91 29.33 4.27
CA ILE A 184 -1.49 29.27 5.66
C ILE A 184 0.00 28.94 5.60
N GLU A 185 0.83 29.98 5.54
CA GLU A 185 2.25 29.83 5.84
C GLU A 185 2.36 29.35 7.29
N PRO A 186 3.00 28.21 7.59
CA PRO A 186 3.36 27.90 8.96
C PRO A 186 4.30 29.00 9.43
N LYS A 187 3.86 29.77 10.42
CA LYS A 187 4.67 30.83 11.02
C LYS A 187 5.81 30.18 11.80
N LEU A 188 6.91 29.88 11.11
CA LEU A 188 8.23 29.76 11.75
C LEU A 188 8.63 31.17 12.21
N GLU A 189 8.05 31.64 13.31
CA GLU A 189 8.62 32.78 14.03
C GLU A 189 9.82 32.25 14.85
N SER A 190 11.01 32.58 14.37
CA SER A 190 12.23 32.59 15.16
C SER A 190 12.04 33.50 16.38
N GLN A 191 11.83 32.92 17.56
CA GLN A 191 12.13 33.58 18.83
C GLN A 191 13.25 32.82 19.55
N SER A 192 14.48 33.15 19.19
CA SER A 192 15.60 33.10 20.12
C SER A 192 15.54 34.36 20.98
N THR A 193 15.15 34.25 22.26
CA THR A 193 15.95 34.70 23.42
C THR A 193 15.20 34.45 24.73
N SER A 194 15.92 33.79 25.64
CA SER A 194 15.78 33.76 27.11
C SER A 194 14.46 33.28 27.72
N GLU A 195 14.40 32.00 28.09
CA GLU A 195 14.54 31.54 29.49
C GLU A 195 14.44 30.01 29.52
N GLY A 196 15.45 29.34 30.09
CA GLY A 196 15.42 27.88 30.31
C GLY A 196 14.43 27.52 31.43
N PRO A 197 13.89 26.30 31.40
CA PRO A 197 14.54 25.28 32.22
C PRO A 197 14.60 23.87 31.59
N SER A 198 15.79 23.28 31.72
CA SER A 198 16.10 21.85 31.89
C SER A 198 15.27 20.81 31.14
N VAL A 199 15.79 20.40 29.98
CA VAL A 199 15.58 19.07 29.41
C VAL A 199 16.22 18.02 30.32
N GLN A 200 15.41 17.22 31.01
CA GLN A 200 15.84 15.96 31.60
C GLN A 200 15.87 14.91 30.49
N VAL A 201 17.08 14.60 30.06
CA VAL A 201 17.42 13.48 29.18
C VAL A 201 17.22 12.19 29.98
N ASN A 202 16.32 11.30 29.55
CA ASN A 202 16.34 9.90 29.97
C ASN A 202 16.09 8.98 28.77
N HIS A 203 17.16 8.34 28.35
CA HIS A 203 17.20 7.08 27.61
C HIS A 203 18.10 6.15 28.45
N PRO A 204 18.10 4.81 28.30
CA PRO A 204 17.10 3.90 27.73
C PRO A 204 16.82 2.71 28.69
N GLU A 205 15.66 2.04 28.65
CA GLU A 205 15.55 0.69 29.25
C GLU A 205 14.91 -0.34 28.32
N THR A 206 15.82 -1.15 27.80
CA THR A 206 15.74 -2.54 27.34
C THR A 206 14.71 -3.38 28.08
N TYR A 207 13.78 -3.98 27.35
CA TYR A 207 12.87 -5.02 27.86
C TYR A 207 13.55 -6.39 27.80
N ILE A 208 13.87 -6.96 28.97
CA ILE A 208 14.30 -8.36 29.17
C ILE A 208 13.28 -9.04 30.10
N PRO A 209 12.84 -10.28 29.83
CA PRO A 209 11.79 -10.95 30.59
C PRO A 209 12.30 -11.47 31.94
N HIS A 210 11.51 -11.29 32.99
CA HIS A 210 11.80 -11.84 34.32
C HIS A 210 11.38 -13.30 34.44
N ASP A 211 12.39 -14.16 34.57
CA ASP A 211 12.30 -15.50 35.14
C ASP A 211 11.76 -15.44 36.59
N ARG A 212 10.82 -16.33 36.90
CA ARG A 212 10.31 -16.56 38.25
C ARG A 212 10.89 -17.90 38.74
N GLU A 213 11.99 -17.85 39.49
CA GLU A 213 12.56 -19.03 40.15
C GLU A 213 12.06 -19.19 41.60
N LYS A 214 11.65 -20.44 41.90
CA LYS A 214 11.84 -21.23 43.13
C LYS A 214 11.05 -20.89 44.40
N HIS A 215 10.21 -21.85 44.81
CA HIS A 215 10.31 -22.48 46.12
C HIS A 215 9.75 -23.93 46.08
N LEU A 216 10.66 -24.90 46.24
CA LEU A 216 10.39 -26.24 46.81
C LEU A 216 10.46 -26.11 48.34
N PRO A 217 9.79 -26.98 49.11
CA PRO A 217 10.46 -28.19 49.60
C PRO A 217 9.93 -29.50 49.02
#